data_AF-A0A5C7PUS3-F1
#
_entry.id   AF-A0A5C7PUS3-F1
#
_cell.length_a   1.000
_cell.length_b   1.000
_cell.length_c   1.000
_cell.angle_alpha   90.00
_cell.angle_beta   90.00
_cell.angle_gamma   90.00
#
_symmetry.space_group_name_H-M   'P 1'
#
loop_
_entity.id
_entity.type
_entity.pdbx_description
1 polymer ?
#
loop_
_entity_poly.entity_id
_entity_poly.type
_entity_poly.pdbx_seq_one_letter_code
_entity_poly.pdbx_strand_id
1 'polypeptide(L)'
;MAISSLPPLIDAVLSTPSADSWAAITSWLDDGQTTELIRLAKQRLGAWPKELPRPAPKRWLATAHQALYKPTLGLCLDVKEVDTYPFYIAALSSEPRLKLRDGSDAVSLHRQQRGVVETSTGKKVAMNGDVPGMADLGGTLTVEWGGGACDCFTYPTIPHLSVCALKQPPSRIQLYIEIEVKLDGKIPPQAKEYTGTSRRQLTDTERQQVQRQQAQLARGGCYIFADRVVDAVEAVVRYRDEVLARIGAFPPPLPTLLSTIHAQA
;
A
#
# COMPACT_ATOMS: atom_id res chain seq x y z
N MET A 1 40.29 -8.75 -12.27
CA MET A 1 39.73 -7.66 -11.44
C MET A 1 38.40 -8.13 -10.89
N ALA A 2 38.16 -8.04 -9.58
CA ALA A 2 36.85 -8.36 -9.00
C ALA A 2 35.86 -7.28 -9.39
N ILE A 3 34.72 -7.66 -9.97
CA ILE A 3 33.63 -6.74 -10.28
C ILE A 3 32.99 -6.32 -8.96
N SER A 4 33.08 -5.04 -8.59
CA SER A 4 32.56 -4.52 -7.33
C SER A 4 31.23 -3.77 -7.46
N SER A 5 30.73 -3.58 -8.68
CA SER A 5 29.53 -2.79 -8.96
C SER A 5 28.74 -3.33 -10.15
N LEU A 6 27.44 -3.06 -10.14
CA LEU A 6 26.54 -3.34 -11.26
C LEU A 6 26.71 -2.28 -12.36
N PRO A 7 26.40 -2.60 -13.62
CA PRO A 7 26.34 -1.60 -14.68
C PRO A 7 25.42 -0.43 -14.25
N PRO A 8 25.80 0.85 -14.49
CA PRO A 8 25.04 1.99 -13.98
C PRO A 8 23.56 1.99 -14.39
N LEU A 9 23.26 1.57 -15.62
CA LEU A 9 21.87 1.44 -16.09
C LEU A 9 21.07 0.41 -15.27
N ILE A 10 21.70 -0.71 -14.90
CA ILE A 10 21.07 -1.76 -14.11
C ILE A 10 20.91 -1.31 -12.65
N ASP A 11 21.89 -0.60 -12.08
CA ASP A 11 21.79 -0.05 -10.73
C ASP A 11 20.67 1.00 -10.63
N ALA A 12 20.49 1.82 -11.68
CA ALA A 12 19.39 2.78 -11.78
C ALA A 12 18.02 2.08 -11.84
N VAL A 13 17.87 1.06 -12.69
CA VAL A 13 16.64 0.27 -12.82
C VAL A 13 16.32 -0.48 -11.51
N LEU A 14 17.32 -1.03 -10.83
CA LEU A 14 17.16 -1.66 -9.52
C LEU A 14 16.76 -0.69 -8.41
N SER A 15 16.96 0.61 -8.60
CA SER A 15 16.55 1.65 -7.65
C SER A 15 15.10 2.09 -7.85
N THR A 16 14.41 1.60 -8.89
CA THR A 16 13.01 1.94 -9.22
C THR A 16 12.10 0.70 -9.30
N PRO A 17 11.73 0.07 -8.16
CA PRO A 17 10.94 -1.17 -8.15
C PRO A 17 9.64 -1.05 -8.97
N SER A 18 9.52 -1.84 -10.03
CA SER A 18 8.37 -1.86 -10.93
C SER A 18 8.42 -3.11 -11.83
N ALA A 19 7.28 -3.44 -12.47
CA ALA A 19 7.22 -4.51 -13.47
C ALA A 19 8.13 -4.21 -14.68
N ASP A 20 8.18 -2.96 -15.14
CA ASP A 20 9.05 -2.53 -16.23
C ASP A 20 10.54 -2.66 -15.86
N SER A 21 10.88 -2.29 -14.63
CA SER A 21 12.24 -2.46 -14.13
C SER A 21 12.63 -3.93 -14.02
N TRP A 22 11.71 -4.80 -13.59
CA TRP A 22 11.92 -6.24 -13.62
C TRP A 22 12.13 -6.76 -15.04
N ALA A 23 11.33 -6.31 -16.01
CA ALA A 23 11.48 -6.69 -17.41
C ALA A 23 12.88 -6.32 -17.95
N ALA A 24 13.35 -5.10 -17.68
CA ALA A 24 14.70 -4.66 -18.06
C ALA A 24 15.82 -5.50 -17.39
N ILE A 25 15.67 -5.83 -16.11
CA ILE A 25 16.61 -6.70 -15.39
C ILE A 25 16.63 -8.10 -16.01
N THR A 26 15.48 -8.69 -16.33
CA THR A 26 15.43 -10.03 -16.95
C THR A 26 16.05 -10.04 -18.34
N SER A 27 15.88 -8.97 -19.12
CA SER A 27 16.53 -8.82 -20.42
C SER A 27 18.05 -8.79 -20.29
N TRP A 28 18.58 -8.03 -19.33
CA TRP A 28 20.02 -7.99 -19.07
C TRP A 28 20.58 -9.34 -18.57
N LEU A 29 19.79 -10.09 -17.79
CA LEU A 29 20.16 -11.41 -17.32
C LEU A 29 20.18 -12.47 -18.44
N ASP A 30 19.39 -12.29 -19.51
CA ASP A 30 19.41 -13.18 -20.68
C ASP A 30 20.76 -13.16 -21.41
N ASP A 31 21.53 -12.07 -21.31
CA ASP A 31 22.84 -11.92 -21.97
C ASP A 31 23.96 -12.78 -21.33
N GLY A 32 23.65 -13.58 -20.30
CA GLY A 32 24.60 -14.51 -19.69
C GLY A 32 25.55 -13.84 -18.69
N GLN A 33 24.99 -13.27 -17.62
CA GLN A 33 25.75 -12.53 -16.61
C GLN A 33 26.58 -13.45 -15.70
N THR A 34 27.68 -12.90 -15.16
CA THR A 34 28.54 -13.63 -14.22
C THR A 34 27.84 -13.89 -12.88
N THR A 35 28.24 -14.94 -12.17
CA THR A 35 27.71 -15.26 -10.83
C THR A 35 27.84 -14.09 -9.85
N GLU A 36 28.90 -13.30 -9.96
CA GLU A 36 29.12 -12.14 -9.09
C GLU A 36 28.12 -11.01 -9.36
N LEU A 37 27.83 -10.72 -10.62
CA LEU A 37 26.79 -9.74 -11.00
C LEU A 37 25.39 -10.21 -10.57
N ILE A 38 25.09 -11.50 -10.69
CA ILE A 38 23.85 -12.10 -10.19
C ILE A 38 23.73 -11.95 -8.68
N ARG A 39 24.84 -12.17 -7.94
CA ARG A 39 24.89 -12.00 -6.48
C ARG A 39 24.63 -10.56 -6.07
N LEU A 40 25.26 -9.58 -6.74
CA LEU A 40 25.03 -8.16 -6.50
C LEU A 40 23.59 -7.75 -6.79
N ALA A 41 23.02 -8.20 -7.91
CA ALA A 41 21.61 -7.96 -8.24
C ALA A 41 20.68 -8.53 -7.17
N LYS A 42 20.95 -9.75 -6.67
CA LYS A 42 20.19 -10.37 -5.57
C LYS A 42 20.17 -9.51 -4.31
N GLN A 43 21.33 -8.94 -3.95
CA GLN A 43 21.46 -8.09 -2.78
C GLN A 43 20.58 -6.82 -2.90
N ARG A 44 20.60 -6.17 -4.08
CA ARG A 44 19.77 -4.98 -4.34
C ARG A 44 18.27 -5.30 -4.34
N LEU A 45 17.90 -6.41 -4.99
CA LEU A 45 16.52 -6.90 -5.00
C LEU A 45 16.00 -7.29 -3.60
N GLY A 46 16.89 -7.53 -2.64
CA GLY A 46 16.51 -7.77 -1.25
C GLY A 46 15.73 -6.61 -0.62
N ALA A 47 16.02 -5.38 -1.05
CA ALA A 47 15.38 -4.15 -0.60
C ALA A 47 14.08 -3.82 -1.37
N TRP A 48 13.75 -4.56 -2.44
CA TRP A 48 12.48 -4.36 -3.13
C TRP A 48 11.30 -4.75 -2.24
N PRO A 49 10.14 -4.08 -2.41
CA PRO A 49 8.92 -4.43 -1.70
C PRO A 49 8.53 -5.89 -1.94
N LYS A 50 8.03 -6.57 -0.91
CA LYS A 50 7.75 -8.02 -0.94
C LYS A 50 6.43 -8.35 -1.63
N GLU A 51 5.54 -7.39 -1.73
CA GLU A 51 4.30 -7.45 -2.49
C GLU A 51 4.52 -7.35 -4.00
N LEU A 52 5.70 -6.90 -4.45
CA LEU A 52 5.98 -6.65 -5.86
C LEU A 52 6.42 -7.95 -6.56
N PRO A 53 5.63 -8.47 -7.51
CA PRO A 53 5.95 -9.73 -8.16
C PRO A 53 7.18 -9.59 -9.07
N ARG A 54 8.03 -10.61 -9.07
CA ARG A 54 9.18 -10.77 -9.97
C ARG A 54 9.08 -12.13 -10.64
N PRO A 55 8.09 -12.33 -11.52
CA PRO A 55 7.82 -13.64 -12.10
C PRO A 55 9.00 -14.11 -12.95
N ALA A 56 9.28 -15.41 -12.88
CA ALA A 56 10.27 -16.02 -13.75
C ALA A 56 9.77 -15.97 -15.21
N PRO A 57 10.58 -15.47 -16.16
CA PRO A 57 10.25 -15.59 -17.57
C PRO A 57 10.02 -17.04 -18.00
N LYS A 58 8.98 -17.30 -18.80
CA LYS A 58 8.64 -18.67 -19.27
C LYS A 58 9.84 -19.41 -19.89
N ARG A 59 10.69 -18.67 -20.63
CA ARG A 59 11.92 -19.19 -21.26
C ARG A 59 12.97 -19.70 -20.26
N TRP A 60 13.01 -19.17 -19.03
CA TRP A 60 13.91 -19.65 -17.97
C TRP A 60 13.43 -20.97 -17.35
N LEU A 61 12.13 -21.24 -17.45
CA LEU A 61 11.48 -22.44 -16.94
C LEU A 61 11.51 -23.60 -17.96
N ALA A 62 11.86 -23.34 -19.22
CA ALA A 62 11.95 -24.36 -20.24
C ALA A 62 13.07 -25.36 -19.91
N THR A 63 12.77 -26.65 -19.95
CA THR A 63 13.70 -27.74 -19.60
C THR A 63 15.03 -27.64 -20.33
N ALA A 64 14.99 -27.23 -21.61
CA ALA A 64 16.18 -27.05 -22.44
C ALA A 64 17.17 -26.01 -21.89
N HIS A 65 16.69 -25.00 -21.14
CA HIS A 65 17.49 -23.87 -20.65
C HIS A 65 17.63 -23.85 -19.13
N GLN A 66 17.14 -24.90 -18.45
CA GLN A 66 17.07 -24.93 -16.99
C GLN A 66 18.46 -24.82 -16.33
N ALA A 67 19.50 -25.41 -16.94
CA ALA A 67 20.87 -25.32 -16.43
C ALA A 67 21.45 -23.90 -16.54
N LEU A 68 21.11 -23.16 -17.60
CA LEU A 68 21.60 -21.80 -17.86
C LEU A 68 21.00 -20.79 -16.85
N TYR A 69 19.70 -20.91 -16.57
CA TYR A 69 18.98 -19.95 -15.73
C TYR A 69 18.82 -20.38 -14.27
N LYS A 70 19.28 -21.57 -13.89
CA LYS A 70 19.22 -22.03 -12.48
C LYS A 70 19.73 -20.98 -11.47
N PRO A 71 20.84 -20.25 -11.74
CA PRO A 71 21.32 -19.20 -10.83
C PRO A 71 20.40 -17.97 -10.76
N THR A 72 19.66 -17.65 -11.82
CA THR A 72 18.79 -16.45 -11.88
C THR A 72 17.41 -16.70 -11.31
N LEU A 73 16.93 -17.95 -11.25
CA LEU A 73 15.64 -18.28 -10.65
C LEU A 73 15.53 -17.86 -9.18
N GLY A 74 16.64 -17.81 -8.45
CA GLY A 74 16.68 -17.32 -7.06
C GLY A 74 16.50 -15.80 -6.91
N LEU A 75 16.41 -15.07 -8.01
CA LEU A 75 16.09 -13.63 -8.05
C LEU A 75 14.58 -13.39 -8.23
N CYS A 76 13.85 -14.39 -8.72
CA CYS A 76 12.43 -14.31 -8.95
C CYS A 76 11.66 -14.36 -7.62
N LEU A 77 10.47 -13.79 -7.62
CA LEU A 77 9.52 -13.84 -6.52
C LEU A 77 8.13 -13.99 -7.11
N ASP A 78 7.52 -15.14 -6.90
CA ASP A 78 6.11 -15.34 -7.19
C ASP A 78 5.30 -14.81 -6.01
N VAL A 79 4.30 -14.00 -6.29
CA VAL A 79 3.47 -13.36 -5.27
C VAL A 79 2.02 -13.59 -5.65
N LYS A 80 1.26 -14.23 -4.76
CA LYS A 80 -0.19 -14.31 -4.93
C LYS A 80 -0.81 -13.06 -4.34
N GLU A 81 -1.82 -12.54 -5.03
CA GLU A 81 -2.55 -11.34 -4.60
C GLU A 81 -3.01 -11.43 -3.14
N VAL A 82 -3.56 -12.58 -2.73
CA VAL A 82 -4.03 -12.82 -1.36
C VAL A 82 -2.95 -12.73 -0.29
N ASP A 83 -1.70 -13.02 -0.66
CA ASP A 83 -0.55 -12.95 0.25
C ASP A 83 -0.07 -11.50 0.42
N THR A 84 -0.54 -10.58 -0.42
CA THR A 84 -0.13 -9.16 -0.35
C THR A 84 -0.96 -8.32 0.61
N TYR A 85 -2.20 -8.72 0.87
CA TYR A 85 -3.15 -7.96 1.68
C TYR A 85 -2.62 -7.54 3.07
N PRO A 86 -1.87 -8.39 3.81
CA PRO A 86 -1.28 -7.97 5.09
C PRO A 86 -0.32 -6.79 4.97
N PHE A 87 0.40 -6.64 3.85
CA PHE A 87 1.32 -5.50 3.64
C PHE A 87 0.55 -4.19 3.49
N TYR A 88 -0.56 -4.18 2.75
CA TYR A 88 -1.43 -3.02 2.62
C TYR A 88 -2.04 -2.60 3.96
N ILE A 89 -2.59 -3.57 4.70
CA ILE A 89 -3.21 -3.33 6.01
C ILE A 89 -2.18 -2.76 6.99
N ALA A 90 -1.00 -3.39 7.08
CA ALA A 90 0.06 -2.95 7.99
C ALA A 90 0.60 -1.56 7.63
N ALA A 91 0.81 -1.27 6.34
CA ALA A 91 1.34 0.02 5.91
C ALA A 91 0.34 1.16 6.17
N LEU A 92 -0.95 0.96 5.88
CA LEU A 92 -1.98 1.98 6.13
C LEU A 92 -2.21 2.22 7.63
N SER A 93 -2.18 1.18 8.45
CA SER A 93 -2.25 1.30 9.91
C SER A 93 -1.02 2.02 10.47
N SER A 94 0.18 1.75 9.95
CA SER A 94 1.44 2.32 10.47
C SER A 94 1.84 3.68 9.91
N GLU A 95 1.18 4.17 8.85
CA GLU A 95 1.50 5.44 8.20
C GLU A 95 1.35 6.63 9.18
N PRO A 96 2.44 7.37 9.48
CA PRO A 96 2.40 8.49 10.43
C PRO A 96 1.43 9.59 10.06
N ARG A 97 1.20 9.84 8.76
CA ARG A 97 0.19 10.80 8.31
C ARG A 97 -1.20 10.32 8.70
N LEU A 98 -1.48 9.03 8.71
CA LEU A 98 -2.78 8.43 9.01
C LEU A 98 -2.91 8.05 10.50
N LYS A 99 -2.34 8.87 11.39
CA LYS A 99 -2.56 8.79 12.83
C LYS A 99 -3.54 9.85 13.29
N LEU A 100 -4.39 9.48 14.25
CA LEU A 100 -5.22 10.42 15.00
C LEU A 100 -4.35 11.20 15.99
N ARG A 101 -4.89 12.29 16.56
CA ARG A 101 -4.15 13.15 17.50
C ARG A 101 -3.73 12.44 18.79
N ASP A 102 -4.46 11.40 19.18
CA ASP A 102 -4.12 10.55 20.33
C ASP A 102 -3.08 9.45 19.98
N GLY A 103 -2.59 9.43 18.74
CA GLY A 103 -1.61 8.46 18.24
C GLY A 103 -2.22 7.14 17.76
N SER A 104 -3.54 6.95 17.90
CA SER A 104 -4.22 5.76 17.40
C SER A 104 -4.36 5.78 15.86
N ASP A 105 -4.65 4.63 15.29
CA ASP A 105 -4.73 4.46 13.85
C ASP A 105 -5.99 5.13 13.30
N ALA A 106 -5.82 5.97 12.27
CA ALA A 106 -6.97 6.54 11.56
C ALA A 106 -7.65 5.49 10.67
N VAL A 107 -6.91 4.48 10.22
CA VAL A 107 -7.38 3.46 9.28
C VAL A 107 -7.47 2.09 9.93
N SER A 108 -8.62 1.45 9.77
CA SER A 108 -8.83 0.04 10.14
C SER A 108 -9.34 -0.73 8.93
N LEU A 109 -8.51 -1.63 8.40
CA LEU A 109 -8.81 -2.43 7.22
C LEU A 109 -8.84 -3.91 7.53
N HIS A 110 -9.68 -4.63 6.80
CA HIS A 110 -9.72 -6.09 6.81
C HIS A 110 -9.90 -6.62 5.39
N ARG A 111 -9.46 -7.87 5.17
CA ARG A 111 -9.76 -8.60 3.95
C ARG A 111 -11.26 -8.86 3.87
N GLN A 112 -11.89 -8.46 2.77
CA GLN A 112 -13.27 -8.82 2.50
C GLN A 112 -13.31 -10.26 1.98
N GLN A 113 -13.83 -11.19 2.80
CA GLN A 113 -13.99 -12.58 2.37
C GLN A 113 -15.09 -12.66 1.30
N ARG A 114 -14.83 -13.43 0.24
CA ARG A 114 -15.77 -13.69 -0.86
C ARG A 114 -16.00 -15.19 -1.02
N GLY A 115 -17.22 -15.54 -1.43
CA GLY A 115 -17.56 -16.90 -1.82
C GLY A 115 -17.90 -17.81 -0.64
N VAL A 116 -17.77 -19.11 -0.85
CA VAL A 116 -18.14 -20.12 0.14
C VAL A 116 -16.94 -20.46 1.00
N VAL A 117 -16.99 -20.10 2.28
CA VAL A 117 -16.00 -20.46 3.29
C VAL A 117 -16.43 -21.77 3.93
N GLU A 118 -15.55 -22.76 3.91
CA GLU A 118 -15.74 -23.99 4.66
C GLU A 118 -15.28 -23.76 6.11
N THR A 119 -16.22 -23.82 7.06
CA THR A 119 -15.93 -23.64 8.48
C THR A 119 -15.13 -24.82 9.01
N SER A 120 -14.51 -24.66 10.19
CA SER A 120 -13.82 -25.74 10.91
C SER A 120 -14.70 -26.96 11.23
N THR A 121 -16.02 -26.82 11.09
CA THR A 121 -17.01 -27.89 11.21
C THR A 121 -17.37 -28.56 9.88
N GLY A 122 -16.66 -28.25 8.79
CA GLY A 122 -16.94 -28.76 7.43
C GLY A 122 -18.17 -28.13 6.77
N LYS A 123 -18.77 -27.10 7.39
CA LYS A 123 -19.95 -26.44 6.86
C LYS A 123 -19.54 -25.36 5.87
N LYS A 124 -19.97 -25.52 4.63
CA LYS A 124 -19.84 -24.52 3.57
C LYS A 124 -20.82 -23.37 3.84
N VAL A 125 -20.30 -22.22 4.25
CA VAL A 125 -21.05 -20.99 4.47
C VAL A 125 -20.74 -20.02 3.34
N ALA A 126 -21.75 -19.65 2.55
CA ALA A 126 -21.61 -18.55 1.61
C ALA A 126 -21.43 -17.24 2.40
N MET A 127 -20.19 -16.74 2.46
CA MET A 127 -19.93 -15.40 2.98
C MET A 127 -20.09 -14.40 1.84
N ASN A 128 -21.00 -13.46 2.04
CA ASN A 128 -21.30 -12.39 1.07
C ASN A 128 -21.79 -12.91 -0.30
N GLY A 129 -22.39 -14.11 -0.34
CA GLY A 129 -22.83 -14.78 -1.58
C GLY A 129 -23.83 -13.98 -2.41
N ASP A 130 -24.58 -13.07 -1.78
CA ASP A 130 -25.59 -12.20 -2.40
C ASP A 130 -25.19 -10.72 -2.40
N VAL A 131 -23.93 -10.36 -2.10
CA VAL A 131 -23.43 -8.99 -2.23
C VAL A 131 -22.46 -8.92 -3.41
N PRO A 132 -22.96 -8.62 -4.63
CA PRO A 132 -22.11 -8.45 -5.80
C PRO A 132 -21.05 -7.37 -5.56
N GLY A 133 -19.78 -7.76 -5.60
CA GLY A 133 -18.70 -6.84 -5.89
C GLY A 133 -18.18 -5.99 -4.72
N MET A 134 -17.86 -6.60 -3.59
CA MET A 134 -16.93 -5.96 -2.65
C MET A 134 -15.55 -5.77 -3.30
N ALA A 135 -14.69 -4.91 -2.75
CA ALA A 135 -13.27 -4.87 -3.11
C ALA A 135 -12.49 -6.01 -2.42
N ASP A 136 -11.16 -5.98 -2.45
CA ASP A 136 -10.35 -7.01 -1.77
C ASP A 136 -10.16 -6.67 -0.29
N LEU A 137 -9.99 -5.38 -0.01
CA LEU A 137 -9.91 -4.80 1.31
C LEU A 137 -11.04 -3.81 1.52
N GLY A 138 -11.63 -3.84 2.70
CA GLY A 138 -12.64 -2.88 3.13
C GLY A 138 -12.44 -2.51 4.58
N GLY A 139 -12.94 -1.34 4.97
CA GLY A 139 -12.82 -0.88 6.33
C GLY A 139 -13.11 0.60 6.47
N THR A 140 -12.54 1.22 7.49
CA THR A 140 -12.85 2.60 7.84
C THR A 140 -11.62 3.49 7.86
N LEU A 141 -11.85 4.75 7.48
CA LEU A 141 -10.96 5.88 7.69
C LEU A 141 -11.65 6.86 8.64
N THR A 142 -11.03 7.14 9.77
CA THR A 142 -11.45 8.17 10.71
C THR A 142 -10.74 9.47 10.37
N VAL A 143 -11.51 10.53 10.14
CA VAL A 143 -11.00 11.87 9.85
C VAL A 143 -11.28 12.77 11.04
N GLU A 144 -10.25 13.46 11.52
CA GLU A 144 -10.29 14.39 12.65
C GLU A 144 -10.12 15.84 12.20
N TRP A 145 -10.95 16.74 12.73
CA TRP A 145 -10.80 18.18 12.54
C TRP A 145 -11.24 18.97 13.76
N GLY A 146 -10.92 20.26 13.80
CA GLY A 146 -11.25 21.12 14.94
C GLY A 146 -10.52 20.69 16.23
N GLY A 147 -10.93 21.24 17.37
CA GLY A 147 -10.22 21.10 18.65
C GLY A 147 -8.87 21.83 18.63
N GLY A 148 -8.59 22.70 19.60
CA GLY A 148 -7.32 23.45 19.52
C GLY A 148 -7.15 24.68 20.40
N ALA A 149 -8.14 25.12 21.16
CA ALA A 149 -7.81 26.00 22.28
C ALA A 149 -7.24 25.12 23.39
N CYS A 150 -5.93 25.18 23.64
CA CYS A 150 -5.36 24.64 24.85
C CYS A 150 -5.49 25.71 25.95
N ASP A 151 -6.06 25.35 27.11
CA ASP A 151 -5.73 26.09 28.32
C ASP A 151 -4.47 25.45 28.86
N CYS A 152 -3.35 26.12 28.62
CA CYS A 152 -2.10 25.76 29.27
C CYS A 152 -2.06 26.54 30.58
N PHE A 153 -2.29 25.83 31.69
CA PHE A 153 -2.14 26.41 33.02
C PHE A 153 -0.74 26.12 33.51
N THR A 154 0.03 27.18 33.80
CA THR A 154 1.29 27.07 34.52
C THR A 154 0.98 27.23 36.00
N TYR A 155 1.30 26.22 36.81
CA TYR A 155 1.15 26.37 38.26
C TYR A 155 2.11 27.45 38.77
N PRO A 156 1.62 28.51 39.45
CA PRO A 156 2.49 29.59 39.95
C PRO A 156 3.58 29.09 40.90
N THR A 157 3.33 27.95 41.55
CA THR A 157 4.20 27.32 42.55
C THR A 157 5.12 26.24 41.98
N ILE A 158 4.91 25.78 40.74
CA ILE A 158 5.74 24.75 40.09
C ILE A 158 5.94 25.15 38.61
N PRO A 159 6.95 25.97 38.30
CA PRO A 159 7.15 26.57 36.97
C PRO A 159 7.34 25.57 35.82
N HIS A 160 7.64 24.31 36.13
CA HIS A 160 7.87 23.24 35.16
C HIS A 160 6.65 22.35 34.90
N LEU A 161 5.56 22.53 35.66
CA LEU A 161 4.35 21.75 35.49
C LEU A 161 3.32 22.56 34.69
N SER A 162 3.38 22.41 33.37
CA SER A 162 2.34 22.89 32.44
C SER A 162 1.40 21.74 32.12
N VAL A 163 0.13 21.88 32.49
CA VAL A 163 -0.92 20.96 32.04
C VAL A 163 -1.65 21.67 30.89
N CYS A 164 -1.52 21.16 29.67
CA CYS A 164 -2.35 21.59 28.54
C CYS A 164 -3.43 20.54 28.31
N ALA A 165 -4.69 20.94 28.47
CA ALA A 165 -5.84 20.16 28.00
C ALA A 165 -6.46 20.87 26.80
N LEU A 166 -6.86 20.11 25.77
CA LEU A 166 -7.69 20.65 24.69
C LEU A 166 -9.04 21.07 25.29
N LYS A 167 -9.43 22.35 25.15
CA LYS A 167 -10.75 22.87 25.59
C LYS A 167 -11.91 22.12 24.95
N GLN A 168 -11.70 21.59 23.75
CA GLN A 168 -12.69 20.83 23.02
C GLN A 168 -12.02 19.64 22.32
N PRO A 169 -12.59 18.42 22.43
CA PRO A 169 -12.10 17.28 21.68
C PRO A 169 -12.22 17.55 20.17
N PRO A 170 -11.35 16.95 19.33
CA PRO A 170 -11.52 17.04 17.90
C PRO A 170 -12.86 16.42 17.48
N SER A 171 -13.48 16.99 16.47
CA SER A 171 -14.60 16.37 15.78
C SER A 171 -14.09 15.19 14.96
N ARG A 172 -14.87 14.10 14.91
CA ARG A 172 -14.52 12.87 14.20
C ARG A 172 -15.64 12.48 13.24
N ILE A 173 -15.27 12.00 12.07
CA ILE A 173 -16.16 11.28 11.16
C ILE A 173 -15.47 10.00 10.73
N GLN A 174 -16.23 8.91 10.69
CA GLN A 174 -15.74 7.64 10.20
C GLN A 174 -16.34 7.39 8.82
N LEU A 175 -15.47 7.18 7.83
CA LEU A 175 -15.81 6.97 6.44
C LEU A 175 -15.48 5.53 6.04
N TYR A 176 -16.35 4.90 5.27
CA TYR A 176 -16.03 3.59 4.70
C TYR A 176 -15.10 3.77 3.49
N ILE A 177 -14.06 2.94 3.41
CA ILE A 177 -13.12 2.93 2.28
C ILE A 177 -12.95 1.50 1.75
N GLU A 178 -12.74 1.40 0.44
CA GLU A 178 -12.52 0.14 -0.27
C GLU A 178 -11.24 0.22 -1.10
N ILE A 179 -10.44 -0.86 -1.10
CA ILE A 179 -9.21 -0.97 -1.88
C ILE A 179 -9.24 -2.30 -2.63
N GLU A 180 -9.17 -2.21 -3.96
CA GLU A 180 -9.01 -3.34 -4.87
C GLU A 180 -7.55 -3.44 -5.28
N VAL A 181 -6.91 -4.57 -5.00
CA VAL A 181 -5.50 -4.80 -5.26
C VAL A 181 -5.33 -5.38 -6.67
N LYS A 182 -4.47 -4.77 -7.49
CA LYS A 182 -4.19 -5.19 -8.87
C LYS A 182 -2.70 -5.31 -9.11
N LEU A 183 -2.14 -6.49 -8.87
CA LEU A 183 -0.71 -6.73 -9.08
C LEU A 183 -0.29 -6.58 -10.55
N ASP A 184 0.98 -6.24 -10.77
CA ASP A 184 1.62 -6.14 -12.10
C ASP A 184 1.00 -5.13 -13.05
N GLY A 185 0.60 -3.95 -12.56
CA GLY A 185 0.04 -2.89 -13.41
C GLY A 185 -1.29 -3.29 -14.08
N LYS A 186 -1.99 -4.28 -13.53
CA LYS A 186 -3.29 -4.77 -14.03
C LYS A 186 -4.46 -3.89 -13.61
N ILE A 187 -4.21 -2.62 -13.31
CA ILE A 187 -5.27 -1.65 -13.07
C ILE A 187 -6.10 -1.52 -14.36
N PRO A 188 -7.44 -1.67 -14.30
CA PRO A 188 -8.28 -1.62 -15.49
C PRO A 188 -8.19 -0.27 -16.20
N PRO A 189 -8.07 -0.24 -17.55
CA PRO A 189 -8.30 0.99 -18.31
C PRO A 189 -9.68 1.56 -17.96
N GLN A 190 -9.77 2.85 -17.61
CA GLN A 190 -10.97 3.56 -17.07
C GLN A 190 -11.06 3.65 -15.54
N ALA A 191 -10.23 2.93 -14.78
CA ALA A 191 -10.10 3.21 -13.34
C ALA A 191 -9.46 4.60 -13.12
N LYS A 192 -9.79 5.27 -12.02
CA LYS A 192 -9.23 6.59 -11.66
C LYS A 192 -7.71 6.56 -11.54
N GLU A 193 -7.16 5.45 -11.05
CA GLU A 193 -5.72 5.26 -10.82
C GLU A 193 -4.98 4.74 -12.06
N TYR A 194 -5.65 4.51 -13.18
CA TYR A 194 -5.01 4.02 -14.40
C TYR A 194 -4.11 5.09 -15.04
N THR A 195 -2.81 4.82 -15.15
CA THR A 195 -1.81 5.72 -15.77
C THR A 195 -1.26 5.21 -17.10
N GLY A 196 -1.66 4.02 -17.53
CA GLY A 196 -1.19 3.43 -18.78
C GLY A 196 -1.88 4.00 -20.03
N THR A 197 -1.51 3.47 -21.20
CA THR A 197 -2.03 3.90 -22.51
C THR A 197 -2.93 2.86 -23.18
N SER A 198 -3.16 1.70 -22.55
CA SER A 198 -3.95 0.62 -23.11
C SER A 198 -5.41 1.03 -23.29
N ARG A 199 -5.94 0.71 -24.47
CA ARG A 199 -7.35 0.92 -24.83
C ARG A 199 -8.09 -0.40 -25.02
N ARG A 200 -7.57 -1.48 -24.42
CA ARG A 200 -8.22 -2.80 -24.53
C ARG A 200 -9.63 -2.76 -23.94
N GLN A 201 -10.49 -3.62 -24.45
CA GLN A 201 -11.79 -3.82 -23.83
C GLN A 201 -11.61 -4.43 -22.44
N LEU A 202 -12.42 -3.95 -21.50
CA LEU A 202 -12.51 -4.49 -20.15
C LEU A 202 -13.25 -5.81 -20.17
N THR A 203 -12.76 -6.78 -19.41
CA THR A 203 -13.51 -8.00 -19.09
C THR A 203 -14.77 -7.65 -18.29
N ASP A 204 -15.74 -8.56 -18.24
CA ASP A 204 -16.99 -8.34 -17.51
C ASP A 204 -16.75 -8.02 -16.04
N THR A 205 -15.81 -8.72 -15.41
CA THR A 205 -15.38 -8.48 -14.02
C THR A 205 -14.77 -7.09 -13.86
N GLU A 206 -13.89 -6.66 -14.76
CA GLU A 206 -13.27 -5.33 -14.68
C GLU A 206 -14.29 -4.21 -14.92
N ARG A 207 -15.24 -4.40 -15.84
CA ARG A 207 -16.33 -3.43 -16.06
C ARG A 207 -17.14 -3.26 -14.78
N GLN A 208 -17.49 -4.35 -14.10
CA GLN A 208 -18.20 -4.28 -12.83
C GLN A 208 -17.35 -3.59 -11.75
N GLN A 209 -16.06 -3.87 -11.65
CA GLN A 209 -15.16 -3.22 -10.69
C GLN A 209 -15.07 -1.71 -10.92
N VAL A 210 -14.85 -1.28 -12.17
CA VAL A 210 -14.79 0.15 -12.54
C VAL A 210 -16.13 0.84 -12.30
N GLN A 211 -17.25 0.20 -12.66
CA GLN A 211 -18.59 0.76 -12.42
C GLN A 211 -18.84 1.00 -10.92
N ARG A 212 -18.37 0.09 -10.05
CA ARG A 212 -18.46 0.27 -8.60
C ARG A 212 -17.62 1.42 -8.10
N GLN A 213 -16.37 1.53 -8.57
CA GLN A 213 -15.54 2.68 -8.24
C GLN A 213 -16.26 3.98 -8.61
N GLN A 214 -16.75 4.09 -9.84
CA GLN A 214 -17.46 5.28 -10.30
C GLN A 214 -18.68 5.60 -9.44
N ALA A 215 -19.46 4.57 -9.07
CA ALA A 215 -20.64 4.74 -8.22
C ALA A 215 -20.29 5.14 -6.78
N GLN A 216 -19.18 4.65 -6.22
CA GLN A 216 -18.70 5.08 -4.89
C GLN A 216 -18.21 6.53 -4.94
N LEU A 217 -17.38 6.87 -5.92
CA LEU A 217 -16.85 8.22 -6.09
C LEU A 217 -17.95 9.25 -6.32
N ALA A 218 -18.98 8.92 -7.11
CA ALA A 218 -20.13 9.80 -7.36
C ALA A 218 -20.94 10.11 -6.09
N ARG A 219 -20.93 9.20 -5.10
CA ARG A 219 -21.56 9.38 -3.78
C ARG A 219 -20.64 10.06 -2.77
N GLY A 220 -19.43 10.44 -3.17
CA GLY A 220 -18.41 11.00 -2.31
C GLY A 220 -17.67 9.98 -1.44
N GLY A 221 -17.86 8.68 -1.70
CA GLY A 221 -17.12 7.60 -1.04
C GLY A 221 -15.73 7.36 -1.62
N CYS A 222 -15.04 6.34 -1.10
CA CYS A 222 -13.67 6.00 -1.48
C CYS A 222 -13.56 4.56 -1.99
N TYR A 223 -13.11 4.42 -3.24
CA TYR A 223 -12.77 3.14 -3.85
C TYR A 223 -11.49 3.31 -4.65
N ILE A 224 -10.44 2.59 -4.27
CA ILE A 224 -9.08 2.76 -4.82
C ILE A 224 -8.68 1.47 -5.52
N PHE A 225 -8.21 1.56 -6.77
CA PHE A 225 -7.37 0.49 -7.33
C PHE A 225 -5.92 0.77 -6.97
N ALA A 226 -5.24 -0.22 -6.38
CA ALA A 226 -3.83 -0.11 -6.03
C ALA A 226 -3.03 -1.29 -6.57
N ASP A 227 -1.94 -1.01 -7.26
CA ASP A 227 -0.97 -2.01 -7.70
C ASP A 227 0.23 -2.13 -6.75
N ARG A 228 0.51 -1.09 -5.96
CA ARG A 228 1.52 -1.08 -4.89
C ARG A 228 0.97 -0.52 -3.59
N VAL A 229 1.59 -0.94 -2.48
CA VAL A 229 1.24 -0.47 -1.13
C VAL A 229 1.38 1.04 -1.00
N VAL A 230 2.47 1.61 -1.54
CA VAL A 230 2.71 3.06 -1.50
C VAL A 230 1.59 3.85 -2.17
N ASP A 231 1.06 3.36 -3.30
CA ASP A 231 0.01 4.06 -4.04
C ASP A 231 -1.33 4.01 -3.29
N ALA A 232 -1.61 2.90 -2.60
CA ALA A 232 -2.76 2.82 -1.69
C ALA A 232 -2.66 3.82 -0.53
N VAL A 233 -1.48 3.92 0.10
CA VAL A 233 -1.23 4.88 1.19
C VAL A 233 -1.44 6.32 0.71
N GLU A 234 -0.81 6.71 -0.40
CA GLU A 234 -0.97 8.05 -0.95
C GLU A 234 -2.42 8.36 -1.34
N ALA A 235 -3.13 7.38 -1.92
CA ALA A 235 -4.53 7.56 -2.29
C ALA A 235 -5.45 7.77 -1.07
N VAL A 236 -5.22 7.04 0.03
CA VAL A 236 -6.00 7.21 1.27
C VAL A 236 -5.67 8.53 1.96
N VAL A 237 -4.39 8.92 2.02
CA VAL A 237 -3.97 10.24 2.54
C VAL A 237 -4.62 11.37 1.75
N ARG A 238 -4.54 11.31 0.42
CA ARG A 238 -5.18 12.28 -0.47
C ARG A 238 -6.69 12.34 -0.24
N TYR A 239 -7.37 11.20 -0.10
CA TYR A 239 -8.81 11.17 0.15
C TYR A 239 -9.17 11.82 1.50
N ARG A 240 -8.41 11.54 2.57
CA ARG A 240 -8.56 12.25 3.86
C ARG A 240 -8.45 13.76 3.68
N ASP A 241 -7.45 14.22 2.95
CA ASP A 241 -7.19 15.65 2.74
C ASP A 241 -8.29 16.30 1.90
N GLU A 242 -8.81 15.60 0.88
CA GLU A 242 -9.99 16.04 0.12
C GLU A 242 -11.23 16.18 1.00
N VAL A 243 -11.45 15.25 1.94
CA VAL A 243 -12.56 15.32 2.92
C VAL A 243 -12.40 16.54 3.82
N LEU A 244 -11.22 16.74 4.38
CA LEU A 244 -10.91 17.89 5.24
C LEU A 244 -11.12 19.22 4.50
N ALA A 245 -10.66 19.31 3.25
CA ALA A 245 -10.85 20.49 2.42
C ALA A 245 -12.34 20.80 2.19
N ARG A 246 -13.19 19.79 1.94
CA ARG A 246 -14.64 19.96 1.75
C ARG A 246 -15.35 20.49 2.99
N ILE A 247 -14.86 20.17 4.18
CA ILE A 247 -15.43 20.65 5.45
C ILE A 247 -14.76 21.94 5.96
N GLY A 248 -13.88 22.56 5.16
CA GLY A 248 -13.18 23.79 5.53
C GLY A 248 -12.12 23.61 6.64
N ALA A 249 -11.57 22.40 6.78
CA ALA A 249 -10.56 22.06 7.77
C ALA A 249 -9.20 21.75 7.11
N PHE A 250 -8.14 21.86 7.91
CA PHE A 250 -6.78 21.45 7.53
C PHE A 250 -6.39 20.16 8.26
N PRO A 251 -5.51 19.32 7.67
CA PRO A 251 -5.04 18.11 8.32
C PRO A 251 -4.34 18.43 9.65
N PRO A 252 -4.43 17.53 10.64
CA PRO A 252 -3.71 17.72 11.89
C PRO A 252 -2.20 17.83 11.59
N PRO A 253 -1.46 18.67 12.34
CA PRO A 253 0.00 18.65 12.26
C PRO A 253 0.50 17.23 12.56
N LEU A 254 1.54 16.79 11.84
CA LEU A 254 2.20 15.51 12.15
C LEU A 254 2.52 15.46 13.65
N PRO A 255 2.37 14.31 14.32
CA PRO A 255 2.76 14.19 15.71
C PRO A 255 4.24 14.53 15.82
N THR A 256 4.55 15.73 16.33
CA THR A 256 5.89 16.06 16.79
C THR A 256 6.23 15.07 17.88
N LEU A 257 7.30 14.30 17.68
CA LEU A 257 7.96 13.58 18.77
C LEU A 257 8.22 14.61 19.86
N LEU A 258 7.38 14.60 20.91
CA LEU A 258 7.67 15.31 22.14
C LEU A 258 8.99 14.74 22.62
N SER A 259 10.07 15.47 22.40
CA SER A 259 11.36 15.16 23.00
C SER A 259 11.13 15.20 24.50
N THR A 260 11.05 14.03 25.12
CA THR A 260 11.11 13.87 26.57
C THR A 260 12.39 14.56 27.03
N ILE A 261 12.26 15.73 27.64
CA ILE A 261 13.34 16.33 28.40
C ILE A 261 13.49 15.44 29.63
N HIS A 262 14.41 14.47 29.56
CA HIS A 262 14.93 13.82 30.74
C HIS A 262 15.62 14.91 31.58
N ALA A 263 14.93 15.37 32.63
CA ALA A 263 15.58 16.05 33.72
C ALA A 263 16.51 15.03 34.40
N GLN A 264 17.81 15.17 34.15
CA GLN A 264 18.83 14.59 35.02
C GLN A 264 18.81 15.37 36.33
N ALA A 265 18.62 14.65 37.43
CA ALA A 265 19.01 15.04 38.78
C ALA A 265 20.07 14.02 39.24
#